data_AF-A0A7W2B8F8-F1
#
_entry.id   AF-A0A7W2B8F8-F1
#
_cell.length_a   1.000
_cell.length_b   1.000
_cell.length_c   1.000
_cell.angle_alpha   90.00
_cell.angle_beta   90.00
_cell.angle_gamma   90.00
#
_symmetry.space_group_name_H-M   'P 1'
#
loop_
_entity.id
_entity.type
_entity.pdbx_description
1 polymer ?
#
loop_
_entity_poly.entity_id
_entity_poly.type
_entity_poly.pdbx_seq_one_letter_code
_entity_poly.pdbx_strand_id
1 'polypeptide(L)'
;MIYFKKITRAVLCGLYLWGVSIISVEGSQTATLETKQEEAAPAPSLEEILSQDIFKVTPAIHPEVQKSTTLLVSCIDSDLRDEVQDFVENTLGLKSNYDEFMMPGAALSYLQIAYPEWARTLEDVIKMAKNNQGIKRVIFLDHLDCQAYKLLHPSYARESHEKQLEGHKKTFGELRKKLSKVFPDLVVYTLVMDDQGTILNIKE
;
A
#
# COMPACT_ATOMS: atom_id res chain seq x y z
N MET A 1 -6.43 2.47 -32.18
CA MET A 1 -4.99 2.11 -32.15
C MET A 1 -4.20 3.40 -32.01
N ILE A 2 -3.92 3.82 -30.78
CA ILE A 2 -3.37 5.14 -30.45
C ILE A 2 -1.96 4.93 -29.89
N TYR A 3 -0.97 5.46 -30.60
CA TYR A 3 0.43 5.50 -30.20
C TYR A 3 0.65 6.65 -29.21
N PHE A 4 1.20 6.39 -28.03
CA PHE A 4 1.73 7.43 -27.15
C PHE A 4 3.27 7.42 -27.14
N LYS A 5 3.81 8.58 -27.47
CA LYS A 5 5.22 8.93 -27.64
C LYS A 5 5.82 9.21 -26.25
N LYS A 6 6.92 8.54 -25.89
CA LYS A 6 7.67 8.80 -24.65
C LYS A 6 8.19 10.24 -24.64
N ILE A 7 7.90 10.97 -23.57
CA ILE A 7 8.54 12.24 -23.21
C ILE A 7 9.45 11.95 -22.02
N THR A 8 10.77 12.00 -22.22
CA THR A 8 11.76 12.00 -21.13
C THR A 8 12.08 13.43 -20.74
N ARG A 9 11.85 13.76 -19.47
CA ARG A 9 12.20 15.04 -18.86
C ARG A 9 13.64 14.99 -18.37
N ALA A 10 14.46 15.93 -18.83
CA ALA A 10 15.78 16.21 -18.29
C ALA A 10 15.66 16.95 -16.95
N VAL A 11 16.51 16.61 -15.99
CA VAL A 11 16.83 17.45 -14.83
C VAL A 11 18.34 17.49 -14.67
N LEU A 12 18.89 18.71 -14.80
CA LEU A 12 20.26 19.07 -14.42
C LEU A 12 20.42 19.00 -12.91
N CYS A 13 21.58 18.53 -12.42
CA CYS A 13 22.22 19.15 -11.26
C CYS A 13 23.70 18.76 -11.15
N GLY A 14 24.55 19.75 -10.84
CA GLY A 14 25.83 19.53 -10.16
C GLY A 14 27.11 19.62 -10.99
N LEU A 15 27.51 20.84 -11.37
CA LEU A 15 28.91 21.17 -11.65
C LEU A 15 29.72 21.11 -10.35
N TYR A 16 30.78 20.29 -10.32
CA TYR A 16 31.93 20.50 -9.43
C TYR A 16 33.21 20.50 -10.26
N LEU A 17 33.83 21.68 -10.35
CA LEU A 17 35.14 21.94 -10.93
C LEU A 17 36.21 21.51 -9.93
N TRP A 18 37.08 20.58 -10.31
CA TRP A 18 38.46 20.51 -9.81
C TRP A 18 39.39 20.28 -11.00
N GLY A 19 40.37 21.18 -11.11
CA GLY A 19 41.31 21.23 -12.23
C GLY A 19 42.30 20.07 -12.25
N VAL A 20 42.74 19.73 -13.45
CA VAL A 20 43.99 19.02 -13.69
C VAL A 20 44.66 19.69 -14.87
N SER A 21 45.87 20.20 -14.63
CA SER A 21 46.77 20.73 -15.65
C SER A 21 47.12 19.64 -16.66
N ILE A 22 46.98 19.95 -17.95
CA ILE A 22 47.38 19.06 -19.04
C ILE A 22 48.91 19.05 -19.09
N ILE A 23 49.53 18.00 -18.56
CA ILE A 23 50.92 17.65 -18.85
C ILE A 23 50.85 16.52 -19.87
N SER A 24 51.29 16.82 -21.09
CA SER A 24 51.47 15.83 -22.15
C SER A 24 52.64 14.92 -21.79
N VAL A 25 52.37 13.64 -21.55
CA VAL A 25 53.41 12.59 -21.50
C VAL A 25 52.95 11.44 -22.39
N GLU A 26 53.65 11.30 -23.51
CA GLU A 26 53.61 10.11 -24.36
C GLU A 26 54.20 8.94 -23.57
N GLY A 27 53.44 7.85 -23.44
CA GLY A 27 53.93 6.66 -22.76
C GLY A 27 52.78 5.76 -22.29
N SER A 28 52.46 4.77 -23.11
CA SER A 28 51.46 3.74 -22.82
C SER A 28 51.85 2.91 -21.59
N GLN A 29 51.12 3.05 -20.49
CA GLN A 29 50.84 1.97 -19.56
C GLN A 29 49.39 2.10 -19.10
N THR A 30 48.54 1.21 -19.62
CA THR A 30 47.19 1.02 -19.11
C THR A 30 47.28 0.40 -17.72
N ALA A 31 47.29 1.23 -16.69
CA ALA A 31 47.07 0.77 -15.32
C ALA A 31 45.57 0.45 -15.19
N THR A 32 45.24 -0.84 -15.24
CA THR A 32 43.91 -1.31 -14.83
C THR A 32 43.79 -1.11 -13.32
N LEU A 33 43.06 -0.08 -12.91
CA LEU A 33 42.55 0.02 -11.55
C LEU A 33 41.45 -1.04 -11.40
N GLU A 34 41.82 -2.20 -10.86
CA GLU A 34 40.86 -3.17 -10.36
C GLU A 34 40.13 -2.52 -9.18
N THR A 35 38.93 -2.01 -9.41
CA THR A 35 37.99 -1.70 -8.34
C THR A 35 37.61 -3.02 -7.69
N LYS A 36 38.30 -3.36 -6.61
CA LYS A 36 37.91 -4.44 -5.71
C LYS A 36 36.52 -4.07 -5.18
N GLN A 37 35.47 -4.63 -5.77
CA GLN A 37 34.15 -4.59 -5.16
C GLN A 37 34.29 -5.32 -3.83
N GLU A 38 34.28 -4.57 -2.75
CA GLU A 38 34.17 -5.10 -1.41
C GLU A 38 32.75 -5.70 -1.33
N GLU A 39 32.67 -7.01 -1.58
CA GLU A 39 31.44 -7.77 -1.49
C GLU A 39 30.96 -7.64 -0.04
N ALA A 40 29.93 -6.81 0.16
CA ALA A 40 29.34 -6.59 1.46
C ALA A 40 28.96 -7.96 2.03
N ALA A 41 29.33 -8.20 3.29
CA ALA A 41 28.94 -9.43 3.98
C ALA A 41 27.43 -9.66 3.80
N PRO A 42 26.99 -10.92 3.57
CA PRO A 42 25.58 -11.21 3.38
C PRO A 42 24.80 -10.70 4.59
N ALA A 43 23.67 -10.05 4.34
CA ALA A 43 22.77 -9.64 5.39
C ALA A 43 22.37 -10.89 6.22
N PRO A 44 22.26 -10.77 7.55
CA PRO A 44 21.88 -11.90 8.39
C PRO A 44 20.49 -12.42 8.02
N SER A 45 20.26 -13.73 8.22
CA SER A 45 18.95 -14.36 7.99
C SER A 45 17.89 -13.83 8.96
N LEU A 46 16.61 -14.07 8.63
CA LEU A 46 15.51 -13.70 9.52
C LEU A 46 15.66 -14.40 10.89
N GLU A 47 16.01 -15.68 10.89
CA GLU A 47 16.23 -16.49 12.09
C GLU A 47 17.42 -15.97 12.91
N GLU A 48 18.50 -15.55 12.24
CA GLU A 48 19.66 -14.96 12.90
C GLU A 48 19.32 -13.61 13.55
N ILE A 49 18.56 -12.75 12.86
CA ILE A 49 18.06 -11.50 13.42
C ILE A 49 17.17 -11.80 14.62
N LEU A 50 16.17 -12.66 14.46
CA LEU A 50 15.17 -13.00 15.49
C LEU A 50 15.73 -13.81 16.67
N SER A 51 16.98 -14.29 16.59
CA SER A 51 17.67 -14.91 17.74
C SER A 51 18.10 -13.91 18.82
N GLN A 52 18.04 -12.61 18.53
CA GLN A 52 18.37 -11.55 19.48
C GLN A 52 17.20 -11.29 20.44
N ASP A 53 17.50 -11.04 21.72
CA ASP A 53 16.46 -10.76 22.73
C ASP A 53 15.92 -9.33 22.67
N ILE A 54 16.72 -8.38 22.15
CA ILE A 54 16.41 -6.94 22.18
C ILE A 54 16.73 -6.30 20.83
N PHE A 55 15.70 -5.70 20.22
CA PHE A 55 15.80 -4.93 18.99
C PHE A 55 15.65 -3.44 19.30
N LYS A 56 16.65 -2.63 18.93
CA LYS A 56 16.53 -1.17 19.02
C LYS A 56 15.98 -0.62 17.71
N VAL A 57 14.72 -0.19 17.73
CA VAL A 57 14.10 0.56 16.63
C VAL A 57 14.25 2.04 16.94
N THR A 58 14.79 2.82 16.00
CA THR A 58 14.79 4.29 16.10
C THR A 58 13.41 4.78 15.71
N PRO A 59 12.63 5.39 16.64
CA PRO A 59 11.32 5.91 16.29
C PRO A 59 11.46 7.01 15.23
N ALA A 60 10.58 7.00 14.24
CA ALA A 60 10.43 8.15 13.36
C ALA A 60 10.01 9.37 14.20
N ILE A 61 10.70 10.50 14.02
CA ILE A 61 10.38 11.73 14.73
C ILE A 61 9.10 12.30 14.12
N HIS A 62 7.98 12.20 14.85
CA HIS A 62 6.72 12.83 14.48
C HIS A 62 6.41 13.98 15.44
N PRO A 63 6.26 15.22 14.95
CA PRO A 63 5.81 16.33 15.77
C PRO A 63 4.34 16.10 16.14
N GLU A 64 4.11 15.76 17.41
CA GLU A 64 2.81 15.38 18.01
C GLU A 64 2.20 14.05 17.54
N VAL A 65 1.78 13.22 18.52
CA VAL A 65 0.94 12.04 18.27
C VAL A 65 -0.44 12.54 17.87
N GLN A 66 -0.66 12.72 16.57
CA GLN A 66 -1.96 13.10 16.04
C GLN A 66 -2.90 11.90 16.14
N LYS A 67 -4.06 12.06 16.79
CA LYS A 67 -5.06 10.99 16.82
C LYS A 67 -5.51 10.70 15.39
N SER A 68 -5.34 9.44 14.98
CA SER A 68 -5.79 8.95 13.68
C SER A 68 -7.25 9.30 13.44
N THR A 69 -7.51 9.95 12.31
CA THR A 69 -8.86 10.33 11.89
C THR A 69 -9.48 9.32 10.92
N THR A 70 -8.68 8.34 10.48
CA THR A 70 -8.97 7.45 9.36
C THR A 70 -8.61 6.01 9.72
N LEU A 71 -9.56 5.10 9.55
CA LEU A 71 -9.27 3.67 9.54
C LEU A 71 -9.22 3.19 8.08
N LEU A 72 -8.11 2.60 7.67
CA LEU A 72 -7.99 1.86 6.43
C LEU A 72 -8.33 0.39 6.66
N VAL A 73 -9.19 -0.15 5.81
CA VAL A 73 -9.48 -1.58 5.73
C VAL A 73 -9.04 -2.06 4.35
N SER A 74 -7.91 -2.74 4.29
CA SER A 74 -7.26 -3.21 3.06
C SER A 74 -7.31 -4.74 2.95
N CYS A 75 -7.09 -5.26 1.75
CA CYS A 75 -6.91 -6.70 1.59
C CYS A 75 -5.60 -7.17 2.25
N ILE A 76 -5.54 -8.43 2.66
CA ILE A 76 -4.32 -9.05 3.21
C ILE A 76 -3.24 -9.35 2.15
N ASP A 77 -3.50 -9.03 0.89
CA ASP A 77 -2.60 -9.33 -0.23
C ASP A 77 -1.23 -8.68 -0.01
N SER A 78 -0.19 -9.51 0.11
CA SER A 78 1.17 -9.04 0.38
C SER A 78 1.78 -8.30 -0.79
N ASP A 79 1.34 -8.63 -2.00
CA ASP A 79 1.97 -8.16 -3.24
C ASP A 79 1.61 -6.71 -3.55
N LEU A 80 0.65 -6.14 -2.79
CA LEU A 80 0.18 -4.76 -2.94
C LEU A 80 0.53 -3.87 -1.74
N ARG A 81 1.26 -4.38 -0.74
CA ARG A 81 1.47 -3.62 0.51
C ARG A 81 2.21 -2.30 0.30
N ASP A 82 3.24 -2.32 -0.53
CA ASP A 82 4.07 -1.14 -0.77
C ASP A 82 3.26 -0.07 -1.53
N GLU A 83 2.44 -0.48 -2.49
CA GLU A 83 1.53 0.38 -3.25
C GLU A 83 0.42 0.96 -2.35
N VAL A 84 -0.15 0.13 -1.47
CA VAL A 84 -1.16 0.58 -0.48
C VAL A 84 -0.55 1.61 0.46
N GLN A 85 0.64 1.33 1.00
CA GLN A 85 1.33 2.25 1.90
C GLN A 85 1.66 3.57 1.20
N ASP A 86 2.27 3.52 0.01
CA ASP A 86 2.61 4.72 -0.76
C ASP A 86 1.37 5.57 -1.07
N PHE A 87 0.29 4.94 -1.52
CA PHE A 87 -0.96 5.63 -1.78
C PHE A 87 -1.49 6.34 -0.53
N VAL A 88 -1.56 5.65 0.61
CA VAL A 88 -2.15 6.21 1.82
C VAL A 88 -1.26 7.30 2.42
N GLU A 89 0.05 7.08 2.48
CA GLU A 89 0.98 8.03 3.07
C GLU A 89 1.21 9.24 2.17
N ASN A 90 1.50 9.02 0.88
CA ASN A 90 1.98 10.06 -0.03
C ASN A 90 0.86 10.65 -0.90
N THR A 91 -0.10 9.84 -1.36
CA THR A 91 -1.21 10.36 -2.20
C THR A 91 -2.35 10.93 -1.35
N LEU A 92 -2.74 10.25 -0.28
CA LEU A 92 -3.76 10.77 0.65
C LEU A 92 -3.20 11.70 1.74
N GLY A 93 -1.86 11.76 1.88
CA GLY A 93 -1.21 12.60 2.87
C GLY A 93 -1.47 12.14 4.31
N LEU A 94 -1.72 10.85 4.52
CA LEU A 94 -2.10 10.29 5.82
C LEU A 94 -0.91 9.69 6.58
N LYS A 95 0.33 9.98 6.20
CA LYS A 95 1.53 9.46 6.89
C LYS A 95 1.43 9.66 8.40
N SER A 96 1.48 8.56 9.15
CA SER A 96 1.33 8.52 10.61
C SER A 96 -0.01 9.06 11.17
N ASN A 97 -1.06 9.16 10.35
CA ASN A 97 -2.40 9.65 10.70
C ASN A 97 -3.53 8.73 10.19
N TYR A 98 -3.25 7.43 10.15
CA TYR A 98 -4.24 6.40 9.91
C TYR A 98 -3.89 5.14 10.70
N ASP A 99 -4.90 4.35 11.03
CA ASP A 99 -4.72 2.96 11.44
C ASP A 99 -5.10 2.05 10.28
N GLU A 100 -4.50 0.87 10.21
CA GLU A 100 -4.79 -0.11 9.17
C GLU A 100 -5.24 -1.43 9.76
N PHE A 101 -6.31 -2.00 9.20
CA PHE A 101 -6.83 -3.31 9.54
C PHE A 101 -7.02 -4.14 8.27
N MET A 102 -6.17 -5.16 8.10
CA MET A 102 -6.19 -6.01 6.91
C MET A 102 -7.16 -7.17 7.07
N MET A 103 -8.02 -7.38 6.07
CA MET A 103 -8.97 -8.50 6.02
C MET A 103 -9.03 -9.09 4.61
N PRO A 104 -9.21 -10.42 4.44
CA PRO A 104 -9.34 -11.01 3.11
C PRO A 104 -10.49 -10.37 2.32
N GLY A 105 -10.14 -9.74 1.20
CA GLY A 105 -11.09 -9.04 0.33
C GLY A 105 -11.67 -7.74 0.89
N ALA A 106 -11.08 -7.15 1.94
CA ALA A 106 -11.46 -5.87 2.54
C ALA A 106 -12.98 -5.70 2.72
N ALA A 107 -13.69 -5.02 1.81
CA ALA A 107 -15.15 -4.84 1.87
C ALA A 107 -15.93 -6.16 1.85
N LEU A 108 -15.45 -7.15 1.09
CA LEU A 108 -16.08 -8.46 1.01
C LEU A 108 -16.16 -9.12 2.39
N SER A 109 -15.14 -8.93 3.23
CA SER A 109 -15.06 -9.56 4.56
C SER A 109 -16.26 -9.24 5.46
N TYR A 110 -16.87 -8.07 5.25
CA TYR A 110 -18.04 -7.59 5.98
C TYR A 110 -19.37 -8.18 5.47
N LEU A 111 -19.42 -8.60 4.20
CA LEU A 111 -20.68 -8.97 3.53
C LEU A 111 -20.82 -10.47 3.28
N GLN A 112 -19.70 -11.17 3.10
CA GLN A 112 -19.70 -12.61 2.90
C GLN A 112 -20.30 -13.35 4.13
N ILE A 113 -20.86 -14.53 3.89
CA ILE A 113 -21.57 -15.32 4.92
C ILE A 113 -20.84 -16.60 5.33
N ALA A 114 -19.76 -16.96 4.64
CA ALA A 114 -19.00 -18.18 4.91
C ALA A 114 -18.23 -18.10 6.24
N TYR A 115 -17.79 -16.90 6.61
CA TYR A 115 -17.02 -16.60 7.81
C TYR A 115 -17.67 -15.43 8.58
N PRO A 116 -18.82 -15.64 9.25
CA PRO A 116 -19.60 -14.56 9.85
C PRO A 116 -18.82 -13.75 10.90
N GLU A 117 -17.86 -14.36 11.58
CA GLU A 117 -17.02 -13.68 12.57
C GLU A 117 -16.10 -12.60 11.97
N TRP A 118 -15.83 -12.62 10.66
CA TRP A 118 -15.07 -11.57 9.99
C TRP A 118 -15.79 -10.23 10.03
N ALA A 119 -17.08 -10.23 9.69
CA ALA A 119 -17.90 -9.03 9.75
C ALA A 119 -18.01 -8.51 11.19
N ARG A 120 -18.23 -9.41 12.16
CA ARG A 120 -18.29 -9.05 13.57
C ARG A 120 -16.98 -8.43 14.08
N THR A 121 -15.85 -9.06 13.77
CA THR A 121 -14.53 -8.55 14.15
C THR A 121 -14.28 -7.18 13.56
N LEU A 122 -14.61 -6.99 12.28
CA LEU A 122 -14.47 -5.72 11.60
C LEU A 122 -15.37 -4.63 12.22
N GLU A 123 -16.61 -4.95 12.60
CA GLU A 123 -17.47 -4.02 13.35
C GLU A 123 -16.87 -3.63 14.70
N ASP A 124 -16.36 -4.61 15.45
CA ASP A 124 -15.74 -4.37 16.75
C ASP A 124 -14.49 -3.50 16.62
N VAL A 125 -13.66 -3.70 15.59
CA VAL A 125 -12.50 -2.86 15.28
C VAL A 125 -12.93 -1.43 14.91
N ILE A 126 -13.91 -1.26 14.01
CA ILE A 126 -14.43 0.07 13.64
C ILE A 126 -14.97 0.79 14.88
N LYS A 127 -15.75 0.09 15.71
CA LYS A 127 -16.32 0.63 16.95
C LYS A 127 -15.23 1.02 17.95
N MET A 128 -14.21 0.19 18.12
CA MET A 128 -13.06 0.49 18.98
C MET A 128 -12.30 1.73 18.49
N ALA A 129 -11.95 1.80 17.21
CA ALA A 129 -11.26 2.94 16.61
C ALA A 129 -12.07 4.23 16.77
N LYS A 130 -13.39 4.15 16.58
CA LYS A 130 -14.32 5.28 16.79
C LYS A 130 -14.33 5.75 18.24
N ASN A 131 -14.37 4.83 19.20
CA ASN A 131 -14.48 5.17 20.63
C ASN A 131 -13.16 5.69 21.21
N ASN A 132 -12.01 5.12 20.80
CA ASN A 132 -10.71 5.41 21.40
C ASN A 132 -9.98 6.55 20.69
N GLN A 133 -9.92 6.51 19.35
CA GLN A 133 -9.17 7.46 18.53
C GLN A 133 -10.07 8.56 17.97
N GLY A 134 -11.38 8.30 17.84
CA GLY A 134 -12.34 9.29 17.36
C GLY A 134 -12.39 9.40 15.83
N ILE A 135 -12.09 8.32 15.11
CA ILE A 135 -12.08 8.28 13.66
C ILE A 135 -13.38 8.87 13.08
N LYS A 136 -13.25 9.57 11.95
CA LYS A 136 -14.37 10.22 11.24
C LYS A 136 -14.71 9.52 9.94
N ARG A 137 -13.79 8.70 9.44
CA ARG A 137 -13.93 8.00 8.17
C ARG A 137 -13.26 6.63 8.20
N VAL A 138 -13.80 5.74 7.39
CA VAL A 138 -13.20 4.46 7.05
C VAL A 138 -13.01 4.39 5.54
N ILE A 139 -11.86 3.90 5.10
CA ILE A 139 -11.54 3.65 3.69
C ILE A 139 -11.48 2.14 3.52
N PHE A 140 -12.33 1.59 2.65
CA PHE A 140 -12.20 0.21 2.19
C PHE A 140 -11.45 0.19 0.87
N LEU A 141 -10.34 -0.54 0.83
CA LEU A 141 -9.50 -0.70 -0.35
C LEU A 141 -9.47 -2.16 -0.77
N ASP A 142 -10.34 -2.50 -1.72
CA ASP A 142 -10.30 -3.78 -2.42
C ASP A 142 -9.26 -3.71 -3.55
N HIS A 143 -9.01 -4.85 -4.20
CA HIS A 143 -8.22 -4.90 -5.43
C HIS A 143 -8.79 -5.92 -6.41
N LEU A 144 -8.48 -5.73 -7.70
CA LEU A 144 -8.78 -6.69 -8.75
C LEU A 144 -7.94 -7.96 -8.60
N ASP A 145 -8.40 -9.05 -9.20
CA ASP A 145 -7.80 -10.37 -9.12
C ASP A 145 -7.66 -10.94 -7.68
N CYS A 146 -8.47 -10.45 -6.74
CA CYS A 146 -8.40 -10.83 -5.34
C CYS A 146 -8.67 -12.31 -5.05
N GLN A 147 -7.75 -12.95 -4.32
CA GLN A 147 -7.83 -14.35 -3.94
C GLN A 147 -9.03 -14.66 -3.03
N ALA A 148 -9.41 -13.74 -2.13
CA ALA A 148 -10.57 -13.90 -1.27
C ALA A 148 -11.89 -13.92 -2.06
N TYR A 149 -11.99 -13.07 -3.10
CA TYR A 149 -13.11 -13.08 -4.03
C TYR A 149 -13.15 -14.39 -4.82
N LYS A 150 -12.01 -14.89 -5.32
CA LYS A 150 -11.95 -16.19 -6.02
C LYS A 150 -12.38 -17.36 -5.14
N LEU A 151 -12.00 -17.34 -3.87
CA LEU A 151 -12.37 -18.37 -2.89
C LEU A 151 -13.88 -18.40 -2.63
N LEU A 152 -14.50 -17.24 -2.44
CA LEU A 152 -15.90 -17.11 -2.05
C LEU A 152 -16.87 -17.05 -3.24
N HIS A 153 -16.37 -16.67 -4.41
CA HIS A 153 -17.11 -16.55 -5.67
C HIS A 153 -16.31 -17.22 -6.81
N PRO A 154 -16.40 -18.55 -7.00
CA PRO A 154 -15.57 -19.26 -7.98
C PRO A 154 -15.72 -18.81 -9.44
N SER A 155 -16.80 -18.09 -9.80
CA SER A 155 -16.92 -17.47 -11.13
C SER A 155 -15.93 -16.31 -11.33
N TYR A 156 -15.59 -15.61 -10.25
CA TYR A 156 -14.74 -14.41 -10.25
C TYR A 156 -13.38 -14.65 -10.91
N ALA A 157 -12.78 -15.83 -10.69
CA ALA A 157 -11.48 -16.21 -11.28
C ALA A 157 -11.48 -16.27 -12.82
N ARG A 158 -12.66 -16.32 -13.45
CA ARG A 158 -12.83 -16.39 -14.92
C ARG A 158 -13.40 -15.11 -15.50
N GLU A 159 -13.70 -14.12 -14.66
CA GLU A 159 -14.28 -12.85 -15.05
C GLU A 159 -13.21 -11.88 -15.54
N SER A 160 -13.54 -11.04 -16.52
CA SER A 160 -12.67 -9.93 -16.94
C SER A 160 -12.52 -8.91 -15.81
N HIS A 161 -11.45 -8.11 -15.83
CA HIS A 161 -11.25 -7.02 -14.85
C HIS A 161 -12.45 -6.06 -14.79
N GLU A 162 -13.08 -5.76 -15.93
CA GLU A 162 -14.31 -4.96 -15.98
C GLU A 162 -15.45 -5.63 -15.19
N LYS A 163 -15.63 -6.95 -15.35
CA LYS A 163 -16.70 -7.69 -14.67
C LYS A 163 -16.42 -7.85 -13.17
N GLN A 164 -15.16 -8.08 -12.80
CA GLN A 164 -14.72 -8.07 -11.41
C GLN A 164 -14.99 -6.70 -10.76
N LEU A 165 -14.66 -5.60 -11.44
CA LEU A 165 -14.93 -4.24 -10.98
C LEU A 165 -16.43 -3.98 -10.75
N GLU A 166 -17.31 -4.48 -11.64
CA GLU A 166 -18.76 -4.44 -11.39
C GLU A 166 -19.16 -5.20 -10.12
N GLY A 167 -18.51 -6.33 -9.85
CA GLY A 167 -18.66 -7.09 -8.61
C GLY A 167 -18.30 -6.26 -7.38
N HIS A 168 -17.12 -5.63 -7.37
CA HIS A 168 -16.70 -4.74 -6.28
C HIS A 168 -17.66 -3.56 -6.08
N LYS A 169 -18.13 -2.92 -7.15
CA LYS A 169 -19.13 -1.84 -7.06
C LYS A 169 -20.40 -2.29 -6.34
N LYS A 170 -20.88 -3.50 -6.63
CA LYS A 170 -22.05 -4.08 -5.93
C LYS A 170 -21.75 -4.36 -4.46
N THR A 171 -20.58 -4.93 -4.15
CA THR A 171 -20.11 -5.13 -2.77
C THR A 171 -20.11 -3.79 -2.02
N PHE A 172 -19.53 -2.74 -2.58
CA PHE A 172 -19.46 -1.42 -1.95
C PHE A 172 -20.83 -0.78 -1.73
N GLY A 173 -21.76 -0.91 -2.69
CA GLY A 173 -23.13 -0.42 -2.52
C GLY A 173 -23.81 -1.02 -1.28
N GLU A 174 -23.76 -2.35 -1.13
CA GLU A 174 -24.34 -3.02 0.03
C GLU A 174 -23.57 -2.75 1.32
N LEU A 175 -22.23 -2.65 1.26
CA LEU A 175 -21.39 -2.30 2.40
C LEU A 175 -21.79 -0.94 2.97
N ARG A 176 -21.83 0.10 2.14
CA ARG A 176 -22.18 1.47 2.58
C ARG A 176 -23.59 1.52 3.16
N LYS A 177 -24.54 0.80 2.57
CA LYS A 177 -25.93 0.69 3.07
C LYS A 177 -26.02 0.00 4.43
N LYS A 178 -25.17 -0.99 4.72
CA LYS A 178 -25.13 -1.64 6.04
C LYS A 178 -24.41 -0.75 7.05
N LEU A 179 -23.22 -0.26 6.73
CA LEU A 179 -22.42 0.55 7.65
C LEU A 179 -23.11 1.88 8.00
N SER A 180 -23.82 2.53 7.08
CA SER A 180 -24.59 3.75 7.40
C SER A 180 -25.70 3.53 8.42
N LYS A 181 -26.18 2.29 8.60
CA LYS A 181 -27.15 1.95 9.66
C LYS A 181 -26.47 1.72 11.00
N VAL A 182 -25.27 1.13 11.00
CA VAL A 182 -24.52 0.77 12.21
C VAL A 182 -23.71 1.96 12.75
N PHE A 183 -23.12 2.76 11.85
CA PHE A 183 -22.26 3.91 12.11
C PHE A 183 -22.71 5.12 11.28
N PRO A 184 -23.85 5.75 11.61
CA PRO A 184 -24.48 6.79 10.77
C PRO A 184 -23.66 8.08 10.60
N ASP A 185 -22.69 8.33 11.49
CA ASP A 185 -21.82 9.51 11.46
C ASP A 185 -20.41 9.20 10.93
N LEU A 186 -20.18 7.99 10.41
CA LEU A 186 -18.91 7.58 9.80
C LEU A 186 -18.97 7.74 8.28
N VAL A 187 -18.01 8.48 7.72
CA VAL A 187 -17.87 8.59 6.26
C VAL A 187 -17.20 7.32 5.72
N VAL A 188 -17.82 6.67 4.73
CA VAL A 188 -17.29 5.45 4.11
C VAL A 188 -16.78 5.76 2.71
N TYR A 189 -15.46 5.62 2.51
CA TYR A 189 -14.84 5.64 1.18
C TYR A 189 -14.56 4.22 0.72
N THR A 190 -14.64 4.00 -0.59
CA THR A 190 -14.48 2.68 -1.20
C THR A 190 -13.66 2.81 -2.47
N LEU A 191 -12.55 2.09 -2.52
CA LEU A 191 -11.52 2.19 -3.52
C LEU A 191 -11.20 0.79 -4.06
N VAL A 192 -10.86 0.70 -5.34
CA VAL A 192 -10.34 -0.54 -5.95
C VAL A 192 -9.01 -0.23 -6.59
N MET A 193 -7.99 -1.02 -6.26
CA MET A 193 -6.69 -1.03 -6.93
C MET A 193 -6.67 -2.09 -8.04
N ASP A 194 -6.04 -1.81 -9.17
CA ASP A 194 -5.72 -2.82 -10.18
C ASP A 194 -4.32 -3.44 -9.99
N ASP A 195 -3.98 -4.42 -10.82
CA ASP A 195 -2.69 -5.12 -10.81
C ASP A 195 -1.49 -4.25 -11.21
N GLN A 196 -1.72 -2.99 -11.59
CA GLN A 196 -0.71 -2.00 -11.96
C GLN A 196 -0.64 -0.86 -10.93
N GLY A 197 -1.31 -1.00 -9.77
CA GLY A 197 -1.33 0.02 -8.72
C GLY A 197 -2.23 1.22 -9.01
N THR A 198 -3.04 1.19 -10.07
CA THR A 198 -3.99 2.27 -10.36
C THR A 198 -5.20 2.14 -9.45
N ILE A 199 -5.53 3.22 -8.75
CA ILE A 199 -6.65 3.24 -7.80
C ILE A 199 -7.84 3.99 -8.37
N LEU A 200 -8.99 3.31 -8.37
CA LEU A 200 -10.29 3.84 -8.75
C LEU A 200 -11.10 4.19 -7.51
N ASN A 201 -11.54 5.45 -7.43
CA ASN A 201 -12.48 5.87 -6.40
C ASN A 201 -13.92 5.56 -6.82
N ILE A 202 -14.54 4.61 -6.13
CA ILE A 202 -15.92 4.22 -6.38
C ILE A 202 -16.82 5.06 -5.48
N LYS A 203 -17.58 5.99 -6.07
CA LYS A 203 -18.42 6.95 -5.33
C LYS A 203 -19.87 6.50 -5.14
N GLU A 204 -20.33 5.59 -5.99
CA GLU A 204 -21.70 5.05 -6.02
C GLU A 204 -21.68 3.56 -5.74
#